data_AF-A0A2N6AH77-F1
#
_entry.id   AF-A0A2N6AH77-F1
#
_cell.length_a   1.000
_cell.length_b   1.000
_cell.length_c   1.000
_cell.angle_alpha   90.00
_cell.angle_beta   90.00
_cell.angle_gamma   90.00
#
_symmetry.space_group_name_H-M   'P 1'
#
loop_
_entity.id
_entity.type
_entity.pdbx_description
1 polymer ?
#
loop_
_entity_poly.entity_id
_entity_poly.type
_entity_poly.pdbx_seq_one_letter_code
_entity_poly.pdbx_strand_id
1 'polypeptide(L)'
;MTKPQQQRGQVWTGPGLETVPAVYADTAYRSADNEEILKEKGFISKIHHKKKRGKSMNKKIAKGNSSKSKIRAKVEHVFAVLKDQMKLLIRTIGIKRAEVKIVLVHLAYNINRLVFWEERKRQTHCA
;
A
#
# COMPACT_ATOMS: atom_id res chain seq x y z
N MET A 1 -6.41 33.43 14.08
CA MET A 1 -5.29 32.96 13.24
C MET A 1 -4.54 31.89 14.02
N THR A 2 -4.90 30.62 13.84
CA THR A 2 -4.19 29.46 14.41
C THR A 2 -4.46 28.27 13.48
N LYS A 3 -3.43 27.81 12.76
CA LYS A 3 -3.50 26.70 11.81
C LYS A 3 -3.68 25.38 12.59
N PRO A 4 -4.57 24.44 12.18
CA PRO A 4 -4.64 23.15 12.84
C PRO A 4 -3.43 22.29 12.45
N GLN A 5 -2.88 21.67 13.50
CA GLN A 5 -1.73 20.78 13.56
C GLN A 5 -1.77 19.71 12.45
N GLN A 6 -0.84 19.82 11.50
CA GLN A 6 -0.58 18.83 10.47
C GLN A 6 0.01 17.58 11.14
N GLN A 7 -0.77 16.49 11.21
CA GLN A 7 -0.27 15.22 11.73
C GLN A 7 0.87 14.74 10.84
N ARG A 8 2.11 14.87 11.32
CA ARG A 8 3.30 14.33 10.67
C ARG A 8 3.17 12.81 10.65
N GLY A 9 3.01 12.23 9.47
CA GLY A 9 3.06 10.79 9.29
C GLY A 9 4.38 10.27 9.82
N GLN A 10 4.32 9.45 10.89
CA GLN A 10 5.51 8.76 11.38
C GLN A 10 5.89 7.70 10.34
N VAL A 11 7.08 7.85 9.77
CA VAL A 11 7.71 6.82 8.95
C VAL A 11 8.14 5.71 9.90
N TRP A 12 7.56 4.52 9.75
CA TRP A 12 7.83 3.36 10.59
C TRP A 12 9.24 2.83 10.26
N THR A 13 10.26 3.25 11.01
CA THR A 13 11.60 2.66 10.94
C THR A 13 11.69 1.54 12.00
N GLY A 14 11.31 0.32 11.61
CA GLY A 14 11.58 -0.87 12.41
C GLY A 14 13.06 -1.28 12.28
N PRO A 15 13.68 -1.87 13.32
CA PRO A 15 15.08 -2.27 13.26
C PRO A 15 15.22 -3.52 12.39
N GLY A 16 16.05 -3.45 11.34
CA GLY A 16 16.52 -4.66 10.64
C GLY A 16 16.55 -4.67 9.11
N LEU A 17 16.78 -3.56 8.40
CA LEU A 17 17.18 -3.60 6.98
C LEU A 17 17.97 -2.32 6.63
N GLU A 18 19.28 -2.46 6.40
CA GLU A 18 20.15 -1.41 5.83
C GLU A 18 19.88 -1.19 4.34
N THR A 19 18.63 -0.93 4.00
CA THR A 19 18.21 -0.60 2.64
C THR A 19 17.43 0.70 2.70
N VAL A 20 17.92 1.74 2.03
CA VAL A 20 17.18 2.98 1.79
C VAL A 20 15.74 2.64 1.37
N PRO A 21 14.70 3.04 2.14
CA PRO A 21 13.35 2.52 1.92
C PRO A 21 12.86 2.89 0.53
N ALA A 22 12.55 1.89 -0.29
CA ALA A 22 12.00 2.12 -1.61
C ALA A 22 10.52 2.51 -1.49
N VAL A 23 10.13 3.66 -2.06
CA VAL A 23 8.76 4.15 -2.01
C VAL A 23 8.01 3.75 -3.29
N TYR A 24 6.94 2.97 -3.12
CA TYR A 24 6.07 2.53 -4.21
C TYR A 24 4.80 3.36 -4.23
N ALA A 25 4.46 3.95 -5.38
CA ALA A 25 3.20 4.68 -5.57
C ALA A 25 2.71 4.58 -7.02
N ASP A 26 1.47 4.98 -7.26
CA ASP A 26 0.90 5.09 -8.59
C ASP A 26 1.42 6.35 -9.33
N THR A 27 1.09 6.44 -10.62
CA THR A 27 1.58 7.50 -11.51
C THR A 27 1.14 8.91 -11.11
N ALA A 28 0.05 9.07 -10.37
CA ALA A 28 -0.46 10.37 -9.93
C ALA A 28 0.44 11.01 -8.87
N TYR A 29 1.18 10.20 -8.10
CA TYR A 29 2.14 10.69 -7.12
C TYR A 29 3.49 11.08 -7.72
N ARG A 30 3.67 10.94 -9.04
CA ARG A 30 4.92 11.27 -9.73
C ARG A 30 4.99 12.74 -10.13
N SER A 31 4.97 13.64 -9.15
CA SER A 31 5.29 15.07 -9.34
C SER A 31 6.78 15.33 -9.13
N ALA A 32 7.27 16.47 -9.64
CA ALA A 32 8.65 16.90 -9.41
C ALA A 32 8.91 17.09 -7.91
N ASP A 33 8.02 17.81 -7.22
CA ASP A 33 8.10 18.07 -5.79
C ASP A 33 8.18 16.78 -4.95
N ASN A 34 7.41 15.74 -5.32
CA ASN A 34 7.46 14.46 -4.60
C ASN A 34 8.77 13.72 -4.83
N GLU A 35 9.31 13.76 -6.05
CA GLU A 35 10.59 13.13 -6.38
C GLU A 35 11.76 13.87 -5.69
N GLU A 36 11.67 15.20 -5.53
CA GLU A 36 12.62 16.00 -4.75
C GLU A 36 12.57 15.65 -3.27
N ILE A 37 11.38 15.60 -2.67
CA ILE A 37 11.20 15.18 -1.26
C ILE A 37 11.75 13.77 -1.04
N LEU A 38 11.53 12.85 -1.99
CA LEU A 38 12.05 11.49 -1.89
C LEU A 38 13.58 11.48 -1.96
N LYS A 39 14.17 12.28 -2.84
CA LYS A 39 15.62 12.42 -2.98
C LYS A 39 16.26 13.03 -1.72
N GLU A 40 15.68 14.11 -1.18
CA GLU A 40 16.13 14.76 0.06
C GLU A 40 16.13 13.81 1.25
N LYS A 41 15.11 12.94 1.33
CA LYS A 41 14.99 11.96 2.41
C LYS A 41 15.78 10.66 2.15
N GLY A 42 16.50 10.57 1.04
CA GLY A 42 17.30 9.40 0.67
C GLY A 42 16.47 8.18 0.25
N PHE A 43 15.19 8.34 -0.11
CA PHE A 43 14.34 7.24 -0.53
C PHE A 43 14.50 6.90 -2.02
N ILE A 44 14.40 5.60 -2.34
CA ILE A 44 14.41 5.15 -3.74
C ILE A 44 12.99 5.26 -4.30
N SER A 45 12.78 6.15 -5.27
CA SER A 45 11.50 6.26 -5.98
C SER A 45 11.23 5.04 -6.85
N LYS A 46 10.24 4.24 -6.46
CA LYS A 46 9.63 3.16 -7.26
C LYS A 46 8.23 3.55 -7.73
N ILE A 47 7.98 4.83 -7.94
CA ILE A 47 6.71 5.34 -8.46
C ILE A 47 6.52 4.93 -9.93
N HIS A 48 5.29 4.60 -10.33
CA HIS A 48 4.99 4.21 -11.70
C HIS A 48 5.21 5.34 -12.71
N HIS A 49 5.61 4.98 -13.93
CA HIS A 49 5.66 5.94 -15.04
C HIS A 49 4.36 5.95 -15.84
N LYS A 50 3.85 7.14 -16.11
CA LYS A 50 2.66 7.35 -16.95
C LYS A 50 2.99 7.13 -18.43
N LYS A 51 2.09 6.47 -19.16
CA LYS A 51 2.14 6.42 -20.63
C LYS A 51 1.87 7.79 -21.24
N LYS A 52 2.52 8.13 -22.36
CA LYS A 52 2.19 9.34 -23.13
C LYS A 52 0.81 9.15 -23.79
N ARG A 53 -0.01 10.20 -23.85
CA ARG A 53 -1.33 10.15 -24.51
C ARG A 53 -1.13 9.85 -26.00
N GLY A 54 -1.95 8.95 -26.55
CA GLY A 54 -1.92 8.58 -27.97
C GLY A 54 -0.73 7.70 -28.40
N LYS A 55 0.16 7.28 -27.48
CA LYS A 55 1.31 6.44 -27.82
C LYS A 55 1.31 5.14 -27.00
N SER A 56 1.84 4.07 -27.58
CA SER A 56 2.09 2.83 -26.86
C SER A 56 3.17 3.04 -25.79
N MET A 57 3.09 2.27 -24.71
CA MET A 57 4.07 2.35 -23.63
C MET A 57 5.38 1.70 -24.08
N ASN A 58 6.51 2.38 -23.85
CA ASN A 58 7.82 1.81 -24.13
C ASN A 58 7.99 0.47 -23.36
N LYS A 59 8.42 -0.59 -24.06
CA LYS A 59 8.62 -1.94 -23.51
C LYS A 59 9.48 -1.94 -22.23
N LYS A 60 10.53 -1.13 -22.17
CA LYS A 60 11.39 -1.01 -20.97
C LYS A 60 10.62 -0.46 -19.77
N ILE A 61 9.84 0.60 -19.99
CA ILE A 61 9.00 1.21 -18.95
C ILE A 61 7.89 0.26 -18.53
N ALA A 62 7.26 -0.43 -19.48
CA ALA A 62 6.23 -1.42 -19.21
C ALA A 62 6.76 -2.56 -18.32
N LYS A 63 7.96 -3.08 -18.61
CA LYS A 63 8.62 -4.10 -17.78
C LYS A 63 8.88 -3.58 -16.36
N GLY A 64 9.39 -2.36 -16.22
CA GLY A 64 9.60 -1.71 -14.93
C GLY A 64 8.30 -1.53 -14.13
N ASN A 65 7.24 -1.07 -14.78
CA ASN A 65 5.92 -0.92 -14.17
C ASN A 65 5.30 -2.29 -13.81
N SER A 66 5.52 -3.33 -14.61
CA SER A 66 5.06 -4.69 -14.32
C SER A 66 5.68 -5.23 -13.04
N SER A 67 7.01 -5.08 -12.88
CA SER A 67 7.70 -5.47 -11.64
C SER A 67 7.17 -4.74 -10.41
N LYS A 68 6.90 -3.43 -10.52
CA LYS A 68 6.27 -2.64 -9.45
C LYS A 68 4.83 -3.08 -9.17
N SER A 69 4.06 -3.40 -10.22
CA SER A 69 2.67 -3.85 -10.11
C SER A 69 2.54 -5.19 -9.40
N LYS A 70 3.54 -6.10 -9.48
CA LYS A 70 3.55 -7.35 -8.71
C LYS A 70 3.50 -7.12 -7.20
N ILE A 71 4.18 -6.08 -6.72
CA ILE A 71 4.17 -5.70 -5.30
C ILE A 71 2.83 -5.04 -4.96
N ARG A 72 2.38 -4.10 -5.81
CA ARG A 72 1.10 -3.39 -5.62
C ARG A 72 -0.09 -4.35 -5.57
N ALA A 73 -0.13 -5.36 -6.43
CA ALA A 73 -1.20 -6.36 -6.48
C ALA A 73 -1.38 -7.12 -5.15
N LYS A 74 -0.29 -7.39 -4.41
CA LYS A 74 -0.37 -8.03 -3.08
C LYS A 74 -1.11 -7.15 -2.07
N VAL A 75 -0.93 -5.85 -2.16
CA VAL A 75 -1.56 -4.86 -1.28
C VAL A 75 -3.00 -4.58 -1.73
N GLU A 76 -3.22 -4.40 -3.03
CA GLU A 76 -4.55 -4.21 -3.62
C GLU A 76 -5.47 -5.39 -3.32
N HIS A 77 -4.93 -6.62 -3.29
CA HIS A 77 -5.70 -7.80 -2.91
C HIS A 77 -6.29 -7.70 -1.50
N VAL A 78 -5.53 -7.18 -0.53
CA VAL A 78 -6.06 -6.93 0.83
C VAL A 78 -7.24 -5.97 0.74
N PHE A 79 -7.06 -4.81 0.10
CA PHE A 79 -8.12 -3.82 -0.03
C PHE A 79 -9.35 -4.34 -0.78
N ALA A 80 -9.17 -5.20 -1.78
CA ALA A 80 -10.26 -5.85 -2.49
C ALA A 80 -11.08 -6.73 -1.54
N VAL A 81 -10.43 -7.55 -0.71
CA VAL A 81 -11.10 -8.37 0.31
C VAL A 81 -11.87 -7.52 1.31
N LEU A 82 -11.26 -6.42 1.80
CA LEU A 82 -11.94 -5.53 2.75
C LEU A 82 -13.21 -4.90 2.15
N LYS A 83 -13.12 -4.47 0.89
CA LYS A 83 -14.21 -3.79 0.21
C LYS A 83 -15.34 -4.74 -0.19
N ASP A 84 -14.98 -5.88 -0.76
CA ASP A 84 -15.93 -6.83 -1.34
C ASP A 84 -16.48 -7.81 -0.28
N GLN A 85 -15.59 -8.59 0.34
CA GLN A 85 -15.99 -9.64 1.28
C GLN A 85 -16.39 -9.06 2.65
N MET A 86 -15.64 -8.08 3.16
CA MET A 86 -15.94 -7.48 4.47
C MET A 86 -16.89 -6.27 4.38
N LYS A 87 -17.29 -5.89 3.16
CA LYS A 87 -18.25 -4.81 2.87
C LYS A 87 -17.91 -3.51 3.64
N LEU A 88 -16.63 -3.17 3.71
CA LEU A 88 -16.16 -2.00 4.45
C LEU A 88 -16.72 -0.71 3.84
N LEU A 89 -17.79 -0.20 4.44
CA LEU A 89 -18.41 1.09 4.14
C LEU A 89 -18.51 1.92 5.42
N ILE A 90 -17.86 3.08 5.44
CA ILE A 90 -17.88 3.98 6.60
C ILE A 90 -18.96 5.03 6.36
N ARG A 91 -20.07 4.92 7.10
CA ARG A 91 -21.17 5.91 7.14
C ARG A 91 -21.46 6.39 8.55
N THR A 92 -20.50 6.18 9.46
CA THR A 92 -20.62 6.52 10.88
C THR A 92 -20.36 8.00 11.11
N ILE A 93 -21.16 8.63 11.97
CA ILE A 93 -20.91 9.98 12.46
C ILE A 93 -19.78 9.92 13.51
N GLY A 94 -18.71 10.68 13.29
CA GLY A 94 -17.57 10.81 14.20
C GLY A 94 -16.35 9.98 13.80
N ILE A 95 -15.18 10.62 13.81
CA ILE A 95 -13.89 10.05 13.38
C ILE A 95 -13.51 8.83 14.23
N LYS A 96 -13.71 8.87 15.54
CA LYS A 96 -13.38 7.75 16.44
C LYS A 96 -14.14 6.47 16.11
N ARG A 97 -15.40 6.57 15.69
CA ARG A 97 -16.20 5.40 15.28
C ARG A 97 -15.72 4.84 13.95
N ALA A 98 -15.34 5.72 13.02
CA ALA A 98 -14.75 5.32 11.75
C ALA A 98 -13.39 4.61 11.95
N GLU A 99 -12.52 5.16 12.81
CA GLU A 99 -11.23 4.57 13.18
C GLU A 99 -11.39 3.15 13.71
N VAL A 100 -12.26 2.96 14.70
CA VAL A 100 -12.53 1.62 15.28
C VAL A 100 -13.05 0.66 14.22
N LYS A 101 -13.97 1.09 13.35
CA LYS A 101 -14.48 0.25 12.26
C LYS A 101 -13.38 -0.22 11.31
N ILE A 102 -12.48 0.68 10.92
CA ILE A 102 -11.33 0.34 10.06
C ILE A 102 -10.42 -0.67 10.77
N VAL A 103 -10.08 -0.41 12.04
CA VAL A 103 -9.17 -1.26 12.81
C VAL A 103 -9.74 -2.66 12.99
N LEU A 104 -11.02 -2.80 13.36
CA LEU A 104 -11.66 -4.10 13.54
C LEU A 104 -11.68 -4.91 12.25
N VAL A 105 -11.95 -4.28 11.12
CA VAL A 105 -11.97 -4.94 9.81
C VAL A 105 -10.56 -5.40 9.40
N HIS A 106 -9.53 -4.59 9.63
CA HIS A 106 -8.15 -5.01 9.41
C HIS A 106 -7.73 -6.16 10.33
N LEU A 107 -8.14 -6.14 11.60
CA LEU A 107 -7.86 -7.22 12.55
C LEU A 107 -8.52 -8.53 12.09
N ALA A 108 -9.80 -8.49 11.74
CA ALA A 108 -10.53 -9.64 11.23
C ALA A 108 -9.87 -10.22 9.97
N TYR A 109 -9.40 -9.35 9.05
CA TYR A 109 -8.68 -9.80 7.85
C TYR A 109 -7.39 -10.54 8.21
N ASN A 110 -6.60 -10.00 9.14
CA ASN A 110 -5.35 -10.62 9.55
C ASN A 110 -5.57 -11.98 10.23
N ILE A 111 -6.61 -12.11 11.06
CA ILE A 111 -6.97 -13.39 11.71
C ILE A 111 -7.40 -14.42 10.66
N ASN A 112 -8.32 -14.06 9.76
CA ASN A 112 -8.76 -14.98 8.69
C ASN A 112 -7.59 -15.41 7.80
N ARG A 113 -6.69 -14.47 7.49
CA ARG A 113 -5.49 -14.76 6.71
C ARG A 113 -4.54 -15.69 7.45
N LEU A 114 -4.37 -15.55 8.76
CA LEU A 114 -3.56 -16.45 9.58
C LEU A 114 -4.12 -17.88 9.53
N VAL A 115 -5.42 -18.04 9.79
CA VAL A 115 -6.10 -19.34 9.75
C VAL A 115 -5.90 -20.03 8.40
N PHE A 116 -6.09 -19.31 7.30
CA PHE A 116 -5.84 -19.83 5.95
C PHE A 116 -4.40 -20.38 5.77
N TRP A 117 -3.39 -19.66 6.29
CA TRP A 117 -2.00 -20.13 6.21
C TRP A 117 -1.73 -21.35 7.08
N GLU A 118 -2.33 -21.42 8.27
CA GLU A 118 -2.20 -22.57 9.16
C GLU A 118 -2.86 -23.82 8.59
N GLU A 119 -4.06 -23.69 8.01
CA GLU A 119 -4.75 -24.80 7.34
C GLU A 119 -3.96 -25.34 6.16
N ARG A 120 -3.38 -24.46 5.33
CA ARG A 120 -2.51 -24.87 4.24
C ARG A 120 -1.26 -25.62 4.72
N LYS A 121 -0.61 -25.15 5.80
CA LYS A 121 0.55 -25.83 6.39
C LYS A 121 0.17 -27.23 6.87
N ARG A 122 -0.97 -27.39 7.54
CA ARG A 122 -1.48 -28.69 7.99
C ARG A 122 -1.73 -29.63 6.81
N GLN A 123 -2.34 -29.15 5.73
CA GLN A 123 -2.58 -29.95 4.52
C GLN A 123 -1.28 -30.39 3.83
N THR A 124 -0.25 -29.53 3.81
CA THR A 124 1.06 -29.88 3.23
C THR A 124 1.88 -30.87 4.07
N HIS A 125 1.57 -31.02 5.36
CA HIS A 125 2.25 -31.98 6.24
C HIS A 125 1.57 -33.36 6.28
N CYS A 126 0.31 -33.46 5.85
CA CYS A 126 -0.42 -34.73 5.74
C CYS A 126 -0.39 -35.36 4.33
N ALA A 127 0.31 -34.75 3.37
CA ALA A 127 0.54 -35.25 2.02
C ALA A 127 2.02 -35.60 1.84
#